data_AF-A0A9D3UY43-F1
#
_entry.id   AF-A0A9D3UY43-F1
#
_cell.length_a   1.000
_cell.length_b   1.000
_cell.length_c   1.000
_cell.angle_alpha   90.00
_cell.angle_beta   90.00
_cell.angle_gamma   90.00
#
_symmetry.space_group_name_H-M   'P 1'
#
loop_
_entity.id
_entity.type
_entity.pdbx_description
1 polymer ?
#
loop_
_entity_poly.entity_id
_entity_poly.type
_entity_poly.pdbx_seq_one_letter_code
_entity_poly.pdbx_strand_id
1 'polypeptide(L)'
;MAIILRFVDKQGQVKKRFFDIAHVKDTASLTLKNVIFNVLLQHSFDIQNIRGQGYDGVSNMHGEFNGLQALILNDCQYVYYVHCFAHRLQLALVATTREVVEVHQFFKDLSDIVNIASSSSKRHDELQKAQAAEITRLVSINELATGTGMNQIGTLQCPGETRWSSCLNSVTSLLKMYNATSTILENLKNTGSNYSQQGDAHNTYNRLISFEFIFILHMMKEVLGITDNLCQALQRRYQDVLNAMSLVLTMKDLIQKL
;
A
#
# COMPACT_ATOMS: atom_id res chain seq x y z
N MET A 1 7.03 2.18 -19.14
CA MET A 1 7.81 1.17 -18.38
C MET A 1 9.12 1.80 -17.94
N ALA A 2 9.45 1.78 -16.64
CA ALA A 2 10.73 2.26 -16.14
C ALA A 2 11.76 1.11 -16.09
N ILE A 3 12.98 1.37 -16.56
CA ILE A 3 14.08 0.41 -16.60
C ILE A 3 15.15 0.88 -15.60
N ILE A 4 15.60 -0.05 -14.76
CA ILE A 4 16.57 0.21 -13.72
C ILE A 4 17.65 -0.87 -13.81
N LEU A 5 18.91 -0.45 -13.94
CA LEU A 5 20.05 -1.37 -13.98
C LEU A 5 20.61 -1.58 -12.58
N ARG A 6 20.91 -2.84 -12.25
CA ARG A 6 21.67 -3.25 -11.07
C ARG A 6 22.94 -3.95 -11.55
N PHE A 7 24.11 -3.41 -11.20
CA PHE A 7 25.41 -3.94 -11.63
C PHE A 7 26.46 -3.78 -10.52
N VAL A 8 27.61 -4.43 -10.69
CA VAL A 8 28.76 -4.30 -9.80
C VAL A 8 29.78 -3.39 -10.48
N ASP A 9 30.23 -2.34 -9.79
CA ASP A 9 31.25 -1.44 -10.33
C ASP A 9 32.67 -2.02 -10.21
N LYS A 10 33.68 -1.27 -10.68
CA LYS A 10 35.08 -1.68 -10.64
C LYS A 10 35.62 -1.86 -9.21
N GLN A 11 34.93 -1.31 -8.21
CA GLN A 11 35.26 -1.40 -6.78
C GLN A 11 34.54 -2.57 -6.10
N GLY A 12 33.82 -3.40 -6.86
CA GLY A 12 33.05 -4.52 -6.30
C GLY A 12 31.76 -4.07 -5.62
N GLN A 13 31.33 -2.83 -5.80
CA GLN A 13 30.15 -2.28 -5.13
C GLN A 13 28.90 -2.44 -5.99
N VAL A 14 27.82 -2.92 -5.38
CA VAL A 14 26.51 -3.01 -6.04
C VAL A 14 25.94 -1.60 -6.24
N LYS A 15 25.66 -1.25 -7.49
CA LYS A 15 24.99 0.00 -7.87
C LYS A 15 23.64 -0.30 -8.48
N LYS A 16 22.63 0.48 -8.07
CA LYS A 16 21.31 0.56 -8.71
C LYS A 16 21.18 1.95 -9.34
N ARG A 17 20.89 2.01 -10.63
CA ARG A 17 20.76 3.26 -11.38
C ARG A 17 19.50 3.22 -12.24
N PHE A 18 18.70 4.27 -12.11
CA PHE A 18 17.67 4.56 -13.10
C PHE A 18 18.35 4.66 -14.47
N PHE A 19 17.75 4.01 -15.46
CA PHE A 19 18.32 3.95 -16.80
C PHE A 19 17.47 4.71 -17.80
N ASP A 20 16.20 4.34 -17.91
CA ASP A 20 15.29 4.96 -18.86
C ASP A 20 13.81 4.76 -18.51
N ILE A 21 12.93 5.55 -19.12
CA ILE A 21 11.48 5.34 -19.16
C ILE A 21 11.06 5.18 -20.62
N ALA A 22 10.68 3.97 -20.99
CA ALA A 22 10.22 3.65 -22.32
C ALA A 22 8.69 3.61 -22.38
N HIS A 23 8.11 4.21 -23.42
CA HIS A 23 6.70 4.03 -23.74
C HIS A 23 6.45 2.60 -24.21
N VAL A 24 5.37 1.97 -23.73
CA VAL A 24 4.94 0.63 -24.15
C VAL A 24 3.48 0.72 -24.59
N LYS A 25 3.16 0.17 -25.76
CA LYS A 25 1.82 0.23 -26.36
C LYS A 25 0.80 -0.67 -25.64
N ASP A 26 1.27 -1.75 -25.06
CA ASP A 26 0.49 -2.73 -24.30
C ASP A 26 1.40 -3.41 -23.27
N THR A 27 0.79 -4.23 -22.41
CA THR A 27 1.47 -4.97 -21.34
C THR A 27 1.76 -6.42 -21.71
N ALA A 28 1.70 -6.79 -23.00
CA ALA A 28 2.02 -8.13 -23.43
C ALA A 28 3.52 -8.41 -23.27
N SER A 29 3.87 -9.60 -22.79
CA SER A 29 5.24 -10.00 -22.46
C SER A 29 6.23 -9.77 -23.60
N LEU A 30 5.81 -10.05 -24.85
CA LEU A 30 6.64 -9.87 -26.04
C LEU A 30 6.93 -8.40 -26.33
N THR A 31 5.92 -7.53 -26.20
CA THR A 31 6.07 -6.07 -26.32
C THR A 31 7.06 -5.57 -25.29
N LEU A 32 6.93 -5.99 -24.03
CA LEU A 32 7.83 -5.58 -22.94
C LEU A 32 9.27 -6.04 -23.19
N LYS A 33 9.48 -7.31 -23.59
CA LYS A 33 10.80 -7.83 -23.97
C LYS A 33 11.45 -7.00 -25.07
N ASN A 34 10.73 -6.77 -26.17
CA ASN A 34 11.26 -6.06 -27.32
C ASN A 34 11.65 -4.62 -26.96
N VAL A 35 10.83 -3.95 -26.13
CA VAL A 35 11.17 -2.61 -25.65
C VAL A 35 12.40 -2.62 -24.75
N ILE A 36 12.53 -3.56 -23.82
CA ILE A 36 13.73 -3.69 -22.97
C ILE A 36 14.97 -3.89 -23.85
N PHE A 37 14.93 -4.82 -24.80
CA PHE A 37 16.07 -5.13 -25.66
C PHE A 37 16.44 -3.95 -26.55
N ASN A 38 15.45 -3.27 -27.15
CA ASN A 38 15.69 -2.09 -27.96
C ASN A 38 16.38 -0.98 -27.17
N VAL A 39 15.92 -0.71 -25.94
CA VAL A 39 16.53 0.31 -25.08
C VAL A 39 17.98 -0.07 -24.72
N LEU A 40 18.23 -1.33 -24.37
CA LEU A 40 19.59 -1.81 -24.08
C LEU A 40 20.52 -1.69 -25.30
N LEU A 41 20.07 -2.16 -26.46
CA LEU A 41 20.84 -2.13 -27.71
C LEU A 41 21.12 -0.71 -28.19
N GLN A 42 20.16 0.22 -28.06
CA GLN A 42 20.34 1.64 -28.36
C GLN A 42 21.47 2.28 -27.55
N HIS A 43 21.67 1.81 -26.32
CA HIS A 43 22.76 2.23 -25.44
C HIS A 43 23.98 1.31 -25.51
N SER A 44 24.09 0.47 -26.55
CA SER A 44 25.23 -0.42 -26.80
C SER A 44 25.47 -1.46 -25.69
N PHE A 45 24.43 -1.84 -24.94
CA PHE A 45 24.48 -2.99 -24.05
C PHE A 45 24.16 -4.26 -24.82
N ASP A 46 25.06 -5.23 -24.72
CA ASP A 46 24.80 -6.59 -25.21
C ASP A 46 23.82 -7.30 -24.28
N ILE A 47 22.70 -7.74 -24.84
CA ILE A 47 21.65 -8.48 -24.13
C ILE A 47 22.17 -9.80 -23.54
N GLN A 48 23.20 -10.41 -24.13
CA GLN A 48 23.80 -11.66 -23.63
C GLN A 48 24.51 -11.48 -22.27
N ASN A 49 24.75 -10.23 -21.87
CA ASN A 49 25.33 -9.89 -20.56
C ASN A 49 24.29 -9.71 -19.45
N ILE A 50 22.99 -9.83 -19.75
CA ILE A 50 21.94 -9.80 -18.73
C ILE A 50 22.10 -11.06 -17.86
N ARG A 51 22.32 -10.85 -16.55
CA ARG A 51 22.45 -11.94 -15.58
C ARG A 51 21.25 -12.08 -14.66
N GLY A 52 20.40 -11.07 -14.54
CA GLY A 52 19.22 -11.14 -13.69
C GLY A 52 18.09 -10.25 -14.20
N GLN A 53 16.87 -10.69 -13.91
CA GLN A 53 15.65 -9.95 -14.21
C GLN A 53 14.75 -9.92 -12.97
N GLY A 54 14.27 -8.74 -12.60
CA GLY A 54 13.50 -8.56 -11.35
C GLY A 54 12.32 -7.63 -11.55
N TYR A 55 11.11 -8.15 -11.34
CA TYR A 55 9.84 -7.44 -11.48
C TYR A 55 8.73 -8.16 -10.69
N ASP A 56 7.50 -7.64 -10.77
CA ASP A 56 6.34 -8.20 -10.06
C ASP A 56 5.89 -9.57 -10.61
N GLY A 57 4.95 -10.19 -9.91
CA GLY A 57 4.46 -11.54 -10.18
C GLY A 57 3.27 -11.60 -11.12
N VAL A 58 2.98 -10.52 -11.86
CA VAL A 58 1.85 -10.49 -12.80
C VAL A 58 2.07 -11.58 -13.85
N SER A 59 0.99 -12.20 -14.35
CA SER A 59 1.05 -13.34 -15.28
C SER A 59 1.91 -13.06 -16.53
N ASN A 60 1.80 -11.85 -17.10
CA ASN A 60 2.61 -11.42 -18.25
C ASN A 60 4.11 -11.29 -17.91
N MET A 61 4.46 -11.23 -16.63
CA MET A 61 5.84 -11.08 -16.16
C MET A 61 6.41 -12.45 -15.74
N HIS A 62 5.71 -13.15 -14.83
CA HIS A 62 6.12 -14.42 -14.24
C HIS A 62 5.74 -15.67 -15.07
N GLY A 63 4.86 -15.56 -16.07
CA GLY A 63 4.37 -16.73 -16.81
C GLY A 63 5.48 -17.67 -17.30
N GLU A 64 5.29 -18.97 -17.08
CA GLU A 64 6.31 -20.01 -17.34
C GLU A 64 6.63 -20.17 -18.84
N PHE A 65 5.61 -20.04 -19.70
CA PHE A 65 5.76 -20.26 -21.14
C PHE A 65 5.82 -18.95 -21.93
N ASN A 66 4.91 -18.02 -21.62
CA ASN A 66 4.73 -16.78 -22.37
C ASN A 66 4.94 -15.53 -21.49
N GLY A 67 5.44 -15.69 -20.27
CA GLY A 67 5.79 -14.55 -19.42
C GLY A 67 7.10 -13.91 -19.88
N LEU A 68 7.29 -12.66 -19.51
CA LEU A 68 8.52 -11.91 -19.79
C LEU A 68 9.76 -12.69 -19.32
N GLN A 69 9.66 -13.39 -18.19
CA GLN A 69 10.79 -14.16 -17.65
C GLN A 69 11.25 -15.25 -18.60
N ALA A 70 10.30 -15.99 -19.18
CA ALA A 70 10.55 -17.10 -20.05
C ALA A 70 11.10 -16.61 -21.38
N LEU A 71 10.53 -15.51 -21.90
CA LEU A 71 10.96 -14.93 -23.16
C LEU A 71 12.38 -14.35 -23.10
N ILE A 72 12.78 -13.74 -21.98
CA ILE A 72 14.16 -13.26 -21.80
C ILE A 72 15.10 -14.43 -21.55
N LEU A 73 14.69 -15.45 -20.79
CA LEU A 73 15.48 -16.66 -20.54
C LEU A 73 15.81 -17.43 -21.82
N ASN A 74 14.84 -17.53 -22.74
CA ASN A 74 15.04 -18.20 -24.04
C ASN A 74 16.12 -17.54 -24.90
N ASP A 75 16.31 -16.23 -24.77
CA ASP A 75 17.33 -15.48 -25.53
C ASP A 75 18.64 -15.32 -24.74
N CYS A 76 18.58 -15.41 -23.41
CA CYS A 76 19.69 -15.17 -22.49
C CYS A 76 19.76 -16.30 -21.45
N GLN A 77 20.45 -17.41 -21.80
CA GLN A 77 20.44 -18.66 -21.02
C GLN A 77 20.92 -18.53 -19.56
N TYR A 78 21.71 -17.51 -19.24
CA TYR A 78 22.28 -17.30 -17.91
C TYR A 78 21.49 -16.32 -17.03
N VAL A 79 20.33 -15.86 -17.48
CA VAL A 79 19.49 -14.94 -16.69
C VAL A 79 18.72 -15.72 -15.62
N TYR A 80 18.70 -15.21 -14.39
CA TYR A 80 17.77 -15.69 -13.37
C TYR A 80 16.67 -14.67 -13.10
N TYR A 81 15.47 -15.16 -12.80
CA TYR A 81 14.35 -14.33 -12.41
C TYR A 81 14.26 -14.19 -10.88
N VAL A 82 13.99 -12.96 -10.43
CA VAL A 82 13.69 -12.64 -9.04
C VAL A 82 12.32 -12.01 -8.95
N HIS A 83 11.37 -12.75 -8.38
CA HIS A 83 10.08 -12.20 -8.02
C HIS A 83 10.23 -11.17 -6.90
N CYS A 84 9.76 -9.95 -7.13
CA CYS A 84 9.79 -8.84 -6.17
C CYS A 84 9.27 -9.27 -4.77
N PHE A 85 10.16 -9.26 -3.76
CA PHE A 85 9.82 -9.66 -2.40
C PHE A 85 8.72 -8.80 -1.77
N ALA A 86 8.72 -7.49 -2.03
CA ALA A 86 7.67 -6.59 -1.53
C ALA A 86 6.30 -6.95 -2.12
N HIS A 87 6.26 -7.32 -3.41
CA HIS A 87 5.03 -7.78 -4.05
C HIS A 87 4.58 -9.14 -3.52
N ARG A 88 5.51 -10.08 -3.29
CA ARG A 88 5.19 -11.37 -2.66
C ARG A 88 4.60 -11.20 -1.26
N LEU A 89 5.18 -10.32 -0.45
CA LEU A 89 4.66 -9.99 0.86
C LEU A 89 3.24 -9.42 0.76
N GLN A 90 3.03 -8.46 -0.14
CA GLN A 90 1.71 -7.89 -0.41
C GLN A 90 0.67 -8.96 -0.76
N LEU A 91 1.01 -9.89 -1.65
CA LEU A 91 0.10 -10.96 -2.06
C LEU A 91 -0.23 -11.89 -0.89
N ALA A 92 0.77 -12.26 -0.08
CA ALA A 92 0.56 -13.11 1.09
C ALA A 92 -0.38 -12.44 2.11
N LEU A 93 -0.15 -11.16 2.42
CA LEU A 93 -0.98 -10.41 3.37
C LEU A 93 -2.43 -10.27 2.89
N VAL A 94 -2.63 -9.94 1.61
CA VAL A 94 -3.98 -9.83 1.03
C VAL A 94 -4.69 -11.19 1.03
N ALA A 95 -3.98 -12.28 0.72
CA ALA A 95 -4.56 -13.61 0.77
C ALA A 95 -5.01 -13.98 2.20
N THR A 96 -4.11 -13.84 3.19
CA THR A 96 -4.41 -14.18 4.58
C THR A 96 -5.56 -13.35 5.16
N THR A 97 -5.62 -12.05 4.84
CA THR A 97 -6.68 -11.18 5.38
C THR A 97 -8.06 -11.41 4.77
N ARG A 98 -8.13 -12.00 3.57
CA ARG A 98 -9.40 -12.44 2.97
C ARG A 98 -9.93 -13.73 3.62
N GLU A 99 -9.07 -14.52 4.23
CA GLU A 99 -9.47 -15.74 4.94
C GLU A 99 -10.01 -15.47 6.35
N VAL A 100 -9.69 -14.31 6.92
CA VAL A 100 -10.23 -13.86 8.21
C VAL A 100 -11.46 -12.98 7.99
N VAL A 101 -12.64 -13.55 8.20
CA VAL A 101 -13.95 -12.94 7.89
C VAL A 101 -14.11 -11.58 8.57
N GLU A 102 -13.72 -11.47 9.82
CA GLU A 102 -13.83 -10.27 10.65
C GLU A 102 -12.95 -9.13 10.11
N VAL A 103 -11.73 -9.45 9.67
CA VAL A 103 -10.81 -8.46 9.06
C VAL A 103 -11.32 -8.04 7.69
N HIS A 104 -11.85 -8.97 6.90
CA HIS A 104 -12.46 -8.65 5.62
C HIS A 104 -13.68 -7.72 5.79
N GLN A 105 -14.55 -8.04 6.74
CA GLN A 105 -15.74 -7.24 7.07
C GLN A 105 -15.33 -5.85 7.58
N PHE A 106 -14.32 -5.77 8.44
CA PHE A 106 -13.75 -4.50 8.90
C PHE A 106 -13.31 -3.59 7.74
N PHE A 107 -12.59 -4.11 6.74
CA PHE A 107 -12.16 -3.28 5.60
C PHE A 107 -13.32 -2.83 4.70
N LYS A 108 -14.39 -3.63 4.63
CA LYS A 108 -15.62 -3.24 3.95
C LYS A 108 -16.32 -2.11 4.70
N ASP A 109 -16.49 -2.25 6.01
CA ASP A 109 -17.09 -1.22 6.86
C ASP A 109 -16.26 0.06 6.87
N LEU A 110 -14.93 -0.04 6.91
CA LEU A 110 -14.02 1.10 6.78
C LEU A 110 -14.24 1.85 5.45
N SER A 111 -14.40 1.12 4.35
CA SER A 111 -14.67 1.73 3.04
C SER A 111 -16.02 2.46 3.04
N ASP A 112 -17.06 1.85 3.62
CA ASP A 112 -18.39 2.44 3.73
C ASP A 112 -18.38 3.71 4.61
N ILE A 113 -17.66 3.67 5.75
CA ILE A 113 -17.44 4.84 6.62
C ILE A 113 -16.81 5.99 5.84
N VAL A 114 -15.70 5.74 5.14
CA VAL A 114 -14.99 6.78 4.38
C VAL A 114 -15.88 7.32 3.27
N ASN A 115 -16.59 6.44 2.54
CA ASN A 115 -17.50 6.83 1.48
C ASN A 115 -18.61 7.72 2.01
N ILE A 116 -19.31 7.33 3.08
CA ILE A 116 -20.44 8.13 3.61
C ILE A 116 -19.96 9.47 4.17
N ALA A 117 -18.86 9.46 4.93
CA ALA A 117 -18.30 10.67 5.55
C ALA A 117 -17.69 11.64 4.53
N SER A 118 -17.26 11.16 3.36
CA SER A 118 -16.54 11.96 2.36
C SER A 118 -17.21 12.01 0.98
N SER A 119 -18.45 11.53 0.84
CA SER A 119 -19.13 11.38 -0.47
C SER A 119 -19.44 12.70 -1.19
N SER A 120 -19.30 13.85 -0.52
CA SER A 120 -19.53 15.16 -1.12
C SER A 120 -18.54 16.19 -0.61
N SER A 121 -18.28 17.22 -1.42
CA SER A 121 -17.44 18.36 -1.02
C SER A 121 -17.94 19.01 0.26
N LYS A 122 -19.26 19.17 0.42
CA LYS A 122 -19.87 19.70 1.65
C LYS A 122 -19.51 18.86 2.88
N ARG A 123 -19.64 17.54 2.80
CA ARG A 123 -19.32 16.64 3.91
C ARG A 123 -17.82 16.63 4.21
N HIS A 124 -17.00 16.71 3.17
CA HIS A 124 -15.55 16.85 3.32
C HIS A 124 -15.17 18.12 4.10
N ASP A 125 -15.78 19.26 3.75
CA ASP A 125 -15.55 20.52 4.46
C ASP A 125 -16.03 20.47 5.92
N GLU A 126 -17.20 19.86 6.15
CA GLU A 126 -17.74 19.65 7.51
C GLU A 126 -16.81 18.75 8.35
N LEU A 127 -16.28 17.69 7.75
CA LEU A 127 -15.33 16.79 8.39
C LEU A 127 -14.01 17.50 8.74
N GLN A 128 -13.47 18.30 7.82
CA GLN A 128 -12.26 19.09 8.10
C GLN A 128 -12.49 20.13 9.22
N LYS A 129 -13.66 20.78 9.25
CA LYS A 129 -14.04 21.69 10.33
C LYS A 129 -14.15 20.98 11.67
N ALA A 130 -14.80 19.82 11.70
CA ALA A 130 -14.90 18.99 12.90
C ALA A 130 -13.52 18.54 13.40
N GLN A 131 -12.64 18.15 12.49
CA GLN A 131 -11.25 17.79 12.82
C GLN A 131 -10.48 18.99 13.40
N ALA A 132 -10.60 20.17 12.79
CA ALA A 132 -9.92 21.38 13.27
C ALA A 132 -10.42 21.81 14.67
N ALA A 133 -11.72 21.69 14.92
CA ALA A 133 -12.32 21.94 16.22
C ALA A 133 -11.78 20.97 17.29
N GLU A 134 -11.68 19.68 16.95
CA GLU A 134 -11.15 18.67 17.86
C GLU A 134 -9.66 18.88 18.16
N ILE A 135 -8.85 19.18 17.14
CA ILE A 135 -7.43 19.51 17.33
C ILE A 135 -7.29 20.72 18.27
N THR A 136 -8.11 21.76 18.08
CA THR A 136 -8.10 22.95 18.93
C THR A 136 -8.46 22.61 20.37
N ARG A 137 -9.45 21.74 20.58
CA ARG A 137 -9.85 21.24 21.90
C ARG A 137 -8.75 20.44 22.57
N LEU A 138 -8.10 19.53 21.85
CA LEU A 138 -7.01 18.69 22.38
C LEU A 138 -5.77 19.52 22.73
N VAL A 139 -5.47 20.55 21.95
CA VAL A 139 -4.40 21.52 22.25
C VAL A 139 -4.73 22.32 23.52
N SER A 140 -5.99 22.76 23.70
CA SER A 140 -6.35 23.56 24.88
C SER A 140 -6.29 22.78 26.20
N ILE A 141 -6.47 21.46 26.16
CA ILE A 141 -6.30 20.57 27.32
C ILE A 141 -4.91 19.95 27.45
N ASN A 142 -3.93 20.42 26.66
CA ASN A 142 -2.55 19.92 26.62
C ASN A 142 -2.40 18.42 26.29
N GLU A 143 -3.38 17.82 25.62
CA GLU A 143 -3.27 16.43 25.10
C GLU A 143 -2.53 16.37 23.77
N LEU A 144 -2.40 17.50 23.05
CA LEU A 144 -1.60 17.61 21.82
C LEU A 144 -0.54 18.71 21.93
N ALA A 145 0.69 18.36 21.57
CA ALA A 145 1.77 19.33 21.41
C ALA A 145 1.60 20.14 20.10
N THR A 146 2.00 21.41 20.14
CA THR A 146 2.04 22.30 18.96
C THR A 146 3.47 22.35 18.40
N GLY A 147 3.60 22.21 17.07
CA GLY A 147 4.89 22.29 16.37
C GLY A 147 4.71 22.43 14.87
N THR A 148 5.76 22.86 14.16
CA THR A 148 5.72 23.03 12.71
C THR A 148 5.41 21.71 12.01
N GLY A 149 4.28 21.65 11.30
CA GLY A 149 3.82 20.45 10.60
C GLY A 149 3.06 19.43 11.47
N MET A 150 2.87 19.69 12.77
CA MET A 150 2.03 18.86 13.65
C MET A 150 0.54 19.21 13.49
N ASN A 151 -0.33 18.23 13.74
CA ASN A 151 -1.79 18.39 13.74
C ASN A 151 -2.36 19.01 12.45
N GLN A 152 -1.76 18.68 11.30
CA GLN A 152 -2.30 19.10 10.01
C GLN A 152 -3.69 18.48 9.79
N ILE A 153 -4.60 19.30 9.23
CA ILE A 153 -5.90 18.83 8.75
C ILE A 153 -5.65 17.76 7.70
N GLY A 154 -6.25 16.59 7.92
CA GLY A 154 -6.06 15.40 7.10
C GLY A 154 -7.29 15.12 6.25
N THR A 155 -7.18 14.07 5.43
CA THR A 155 -8.31 13.50 4.71
C THR A 155 -8.46 12.03 5.09
N LEU A 156 -9.70 11.56 5.13
CA LEU A 156 -9.96 10.12 5.17
C LEU A 156 -9.51 9.50 3.85
N GLN A 157 -8.77 8.41 3.94
CA GLN A 157 -8.30 7.68 2.76
C GLN A 157 -9.05 6.36 2.64
N CYS A 158 -9.59 6.06 1.46
CA CYS A 158 -10.16 4.73 1.20
C CYS A 158 -9.05 3.68 1.15
N PRO A 159 -9.28 2.48 1.74
CA PRO A 159 -8.33 1.39 1.62
C PRO A 159 -8.26 0.98 0.15
N GLY A 160 -7.07 1.05 -0.44
CA GLY A 160 -6.86 0.59 -1.80
C GLY A 160 -6.88 -0.94 -1.85
N GLU A 161 -7.64 -1.52 -2.80
CA GLU A 161 -7.83 -2.97 -2.91
C GLU A 161 -6.54 -3.78 -3.12
N THR A 162 -5.45 -3.14 -3.58
CA THR A 162 -4.23 -3.82 -4.06
C THR A 162 -2.94 -3.41 -3.35
N ARG A 163 -2.95 -2.40 -2.46
CA ARG A 163 -1.73 -1.88 -1.82
C ARG A 163 -1.90 -1.72 -0.32
N TRP A 164 -1.12 -2.48 0.44
CA TRP A 164 -1.18 -2.55 1.90
C TRP A 164 -0.82 -1.23 2.59
N SER A 165 0.08 -0.46 1.98
CA SER A 165 0.39 0.89 2.43
C SER A 165 -0.82 1.82 2.37
N SER A 166 -1.73 1.62 1.40
CA SER A 166 -3.01 2.33 1.35
C SER A 166 -3.89 1.94 2.53
N CYS A 167 -3.99 0.64 2.86
CA CYS A 167 -4.75 0.17 4.02
C CYS A 167 -4.21 0.77 5.32
N LEU A 168 -2.88 0.81 5.50
CA LEU A 168 -2.26 1.45 6.66
C LEU A 168 -2.62 2.94 6.75
N ASN A 169 -2.57 3.65 5.63
CA ASN A 169 -2.93 5.06 5.59
C ASN A 169 -4.41 5.27 5.93
N SER A 170 -5.30 4.42 5.43
CA SER A 170 -6.73 4.45 5.74
C SER A 170 -6.99 4.27 7.23
N VAL A 171 -6.45 3.21 7.84
CA VAL A 171 -6.55 2.95 9.27
C VAL A 171 -5.96 4.09 10.10
N THR A 172 -4.80 4.60 9.71
CA THR A 172 -4.14 5.73 10.38
C THR A 172 -4.95 7.03 10.24
N SER A 173 -5.56 7.27 9.08
CA SER A 173 -6.39 8.45 8.84
C SER A 173 -7.66 8.41 9.68
N LEU A 174 -8.33 7.25 9.76
CA LEU A 174 -9.52 7.09 10.58
C LEU A 174 -9.19 7.25 12.06
N LEU A 175 -8.10 6.66 12.57
CA LEU A 175 -7.67 6.85 13.95
C LEU A 175 -7.44 8.32 14.30
N LYS A 176 -6.79 9.08 13.41
CA LYS A 176 -6.54 10.52 13.60
C LYS A 176 -7.82 11.36 13.53
N MET A 177 -8.82 10.91 12.79
CA MET A 177 -10.06 11.63 12.54
C MET A 177 -11.26 11.01 13.27
N TYR A 178 -11.03 10.07 14.18
CA TYR A 178 -12.08 9.19 14.71
C TYR A 178 -13.25 9.96 15.32
N ASN A 179 -12.94 10.94 16.18
CA ASN A 179 -13.95 11.77 16.82
C ASN A 179 -14.71 12.61 15.78
N ALA A 180 -13.99 13.25 14.85
CA ALA A 180 -14.61 14.04 13.78
C ALA A 180 -15.51 13.18 12.88
N THR A 181 -15.06 11.99 12.48
CA THR A 181 -15.85 11.04 11.70
C THR A 181 -17.09 10.58 12.46
N SER A 182 -16.96 10.28 13.75
CA SER A 182 -18.08 9.90 14.62
C SER A 182 -19.13 11.00 14.68
N THR A 183 -18.72 12.26 14.89
CA THR A 183 -19.62 13.41 14.92
C THR A 183 -20.35 13.61 13.59
N ILE A 184 -19.66 13.48 12.45
CA ILE A 184 -20.28 13.62 11.13
C ILE A 184 -21.32 12.52 10.89
N LEU A 185 -20.99 11.26 11.19
CA LEU A 185 -21.93 10.15 11.03
C LEU A 185 -23.14 10.27 11.97
N GLU A 186 -22.93 10.72 13.21
CA GLU A 186 -24.00 10.98 14.16
C GLU A 186 -24.93 12.11 13.69
N ASN A 187 -24.37 13.20 13.16
CA ASN A 187 -25.16 14.27 12.55
C ASN A 187 -25.97 13.76 11.36
N LEU A 188 -25.35 12.98 10.46
CA LEU A 188 -26.02 12.43 9.29
C LEU A 188 -27.15 11.44 9.64
N LYS A 189 -27.01 10.69 10.73
CA LYS A 189 -28.08 9.85 11.29
C LYS A 189 -29.31 10.70 11.66
N ASN A 190 -29.12 11.92 12.13
CA ASN A 190 -30.20 12.81 12.59
C ASN A 190 -30.73 13.77 11.51
N THR A 191 -29.89 14.16 10.53
CA THR A 191 -30.20 15.22 9.55
C THR A 191 -30.10 14.77 8.09
N GLY A 192 -30.03 13.46 7.82
CA GLY A 192 -29.84 12.95 6.46
C GLY A 192 -30.92 13.41 5.48
N SER A 193 -30.53 13.70 4.24
CA SER A 193 -31.38 14.33 3.22
C SER A 193 -32.52 13.42 2.73
N ASN A 194 -32.40 12.11 2.90
CA ASN A 194 -33.41 11.11 2.57
C ASN A 194 -33.32 9.90 3.52
N TYR A 195 -34.39 9.10 3.60
CA TYR A 195 -34.49 7.95 4.51
C TYR A 195 -33.39 6.89 4.30
N SER A 196 -32.93 6.69 3.05
CA SER A 196 -31.83 5.75 2.75
C SER A 196 -30.52 6.21 3.38
N GLN A 197 -30.15 7.48 3.17
CA GLN A 197 -28.92 8.05 3.74
C GLN A 197 -28.93 8.07 5.25
N GLN A 198 -30.08 8.30 5.88
CA GLN A 198 -30.23 8.21 7.34
C GLN A 198 -30.02 6.78 7.83
N GLY A 199 -30.60 5.78 7.15
CA GLY A 199 -30.41 4.37 7.48
C GLY A 199 -28.95 3.91 7.31
N ASP A 200 -28.32 4.30 6.21
CA ASP A 200 -26.91 3.99 5.93
C ASP A 200 -25.98 4.65 6.96
N ALA A 201 -26.20 5.93 7.28
CA ALA A 201 -25.43 6.64 8.31
C ALA A 201 -25.64 6.03 9.70
N HIS A 202 -26.88 5.64 10.05
CA HIS A 202 -27.19 4.97 11.31
C HIS A 202 -26.44 3.64 11.45
N ASN A 203 -26.51 2.79 10.43
CA ASN A 203 -25.84 1.49 10.42
C ASN A 203 -24.32 1.66 10.49
N THR A 204 -23.77 2.61 9.76
CA THR A 204 -22.33 2.89 9.70
C THR A 204 -21.81 3.45 11.02
N TYR A 205 -22.58 4.36 11.65
CA TYR A 205 -22.27 4.90 12.98
C TYR A 205 -22.23 3.78 14.04
N ASN A 206 -23.26 2.92 14.06
CA ASN A 206 -23.32 1.82 15.03
C ASN A 206 -22.15 0.83 14.87
N ARG A 207 -21.70 0.60 13.63
CA ARG A 207 -20.49 -0.21 13.37
C ARG A 207 -19.23 0.49 13.86
N LEU A 208 -19.06 1.77 13.55
CA LEU A 208 -17.89 2.55 13.95
C LEU A 208 -17.68 2.53 15.47
N ILE A 209 -18.75 2.66 16.26
CA ILE A 209 -18.68 2.66 17.73
C ILE A 209 -18.67 1.26 18.35
N SER A 210 -18.80 0.20 17.55
CA SER A 210 -18.81 -1.17 18.06
C SER A 210 -17.44 -1.54 18.61
N PHE A 211 -17.42 -2.33 19.70
CA PHE A 211 -16.18 -2.83 20.28
C PHE A 211 -15.35 -3.61 19.24
N GLU A 212 -16.01 -4.46 18.45
CA GLU A 212 -15.36 -5.28 17.43
C GLU A 212 -14.63 -4.41 16.40
N PHE A 213 -15.28 -3.36 15.88
CA PHE A 213 -14.65 -2.47 14.91
C PHE A 213 -13.45 -1.72 15.51
N ILE A 214 -13.59 -1.17 16.73
CA ILE A 214 -12.52 -0.43 17.41
C ILE A 214 -11.34 -1.37 17.72
N PHE A 215 -11.62 -2.57 18.21
CA PHE A 215 -10.61 -3.58 18.50
C PHE A 215 -9.82 -3.94 17.23
N ILE A 216 -10.52 -4.27 16.14
CA ILE A 216 -9.87 -4.60 14.87
C ILE A 216 -9.13 -3.40 14.29
N LEU A 217 -9.65 -2.16 14.43
CA LEU A 217 -8.98 -0.94 13.99
C LEU A 217 -7.59 -0.79 14.63
N HIS A 218 -7.50 -0.96 15.95
CA HIS A 218 -6.24 -0.88 16.68
C HIS A 218 -5.31 -2.07 16.41
N MET A 219 -5.85 -3.29 16.39
CA MET A 219 -5.07 -4.48 16.03
C MET A 219 -4.46 -4.35 14.63
N MET A 220 -5.27 -3.94 13.64
CA MET A 220 -4.82 -3.75 12.27
C MET A 220 -3.82 -2.59 12.18
N LYS A 221 -3.93 -1.53 12.98
CA LYS A 221 -2.92 -0.47 13.00
C LYS A 221 -1.52 -1.01 13.31
N GLU A 222 -1.39 -1.91 14.27
CA GLU A 222 -0.12 -2.55 14.64
C GLU A 222 0.37 -3.52 13.57
N VAL A 223 -0.49 -4.44 13.12
CA VAL A 223 -0.14 -5.43 12.08
C VAL A 223 0.27 -4.75 10.78
N LEU A 224 -0.51 -3.76 10.33
CA LEU A 224 -0.22 -2.96 9.13
C LEU A 224 1.08 -2.16 9.30
N GLY A 225 1.35 -1.62 10.49
CA GLY A 225 2.58 -0.89 10.77
C GLY A 225 3.84 -1.75 10.66
N ILE A 226 3.83 -2.95 11.25
CA ILE A 226 4.95 -3.90 11.18
C ILE A 226 5.19 -4.33 9.73
N THR A 227 4.12 -4.68 9.02
CA THR A 227 4.20 -5.19 7.64
C THR A 227 4.61 -4.11 6.63
N ASP A 228 4.18 -2.86 6.81
CA ASP A 228 4.63 -1.74 5.98
C ASP A 228 6.12 -1.43 6.18
N ASN A 229 6.61 -1.46 7.43
CA ASN A 229 8.04 -1.33 7.72
C ASN A 229 8.88 -2.38 6.99
N LEU A 230 8.42 -3.65 6.97
CA LEU A 230 9.07 -4.71 6.20
C LEU A 230 9.02 -4.40 4.70
N CYS A 231 7.86 -4.00 4.17
CA CYS A 231 7.69 -3.67 2.76
C CYS A 231 8.67 -2.57 2.31
N GLN A 232 8.80 -1.50 3.10
CA GLN A 232 9.75 -0.42 2.85
C GLN A 232 11.20 -0.91 2.94
N ALA A 233 11.53 -1.76 3.93
CA ALA A 233 12.87 -2.32 4.10
C ALA A 233 13.27 -3.19 2.90
N LEU A 234 12.37 -4.04 2.39
CA LEU A 234 12.59 -4.89 1.22
C LEU A 234 12.85 -4.09 -0.08
N GLN A 235 12.41 -2.82 -0.13
CA GLN A 235 12.58 -1.95 -1.29
C GLN A 235 13.85 -1.10 -1.24
N ARG A 236 14.65 -1.19 -0.16
CA ARG A 236 15.90 -0.44 -0.02
C ARG A 236 16.92 -0.84 -1.09
N ARG A 237 17.74 0.14 -1.50
CA ARG A 237 18.70 -0.02 -2.61
C ARG A 237 19.76 -1.10 -2.38
N TYR A 238 20.16 -1.30 -1.13
CA TYR A 238 21.24 -2.22 -0.75
C TYR A 238 20.73 -3.58 -0.28
N GLN A 239 19.45 -3.89 -0.52
CA GLN A 239 18.87 -5.14 -0.08
C GLN A 239 19.42 -6.34 -0.87
N ASP A 240 19.78 -7.39 -0.14
CA ASP A 240 20.11 -8.72 -0.65
C ASP A 240 19.18 -9.78 -0.05
N VAL A 241 19.33 -11.02 -0.49
CA VAL A 241 18.47 -12.14 -0.11
C VAL A 241 18.65 -12.53 1.36
N LEU A 242 19.87 -12.51 1.89
CA LEU A 242 20.14 -12.89 3.29
C LEU A 242 19.52 -11.88 4.26
N ASN A 243 19.72 -10.59 3.97
CA ASN A 243 19.08 -9.51 4.70
C ASN A 243 17.55 -9.58 4.56
N ALA A 244 17.01 -9.91 3.38
CA ALA A 244 15.56 -10.05 3.21
C ALA A 244 15.00 -11.20 4.08
N MET A 245 15.69 -12.33 4.15
CA MET A 245 15.30 -13.45 5.01
C MET A 245 15.34 -13.07 6.49
N SER A 246 16.39 -12.38 6.94
CA SER A 246 16.49 -11.91 8.33
C SER A 246 15.35 -10.94 8.69
N LEU A 247 15.00 -10.03 7.78
CA LEU A 247 13.88 -9.11 7.99
C LEU A 247 12.53 -9.84 8.08
N VAL A 248 12.31 -10.86 7.24
CA VAL A 248 11.09 -11.68 7.30
C VAL A 248 10.99 -12.45 8.62
N LEU A 249 12.09 -13.01 9.11
CA LEU A 249 12.13 -13.67 10.43
C LEU A 249 11.82 -12.68 11.55
N THR A 250 12.43 -11.49 11.52
CA THR A 250 12.16 -10.43 12.50
C THR A 250 10.69 -10.01 12.49
N MET A 251 10.08 -9.86 11.31
CA MET A 251 8.65 -9.55 11.18
C MET A 251 7.79 -10.65 11.80
N LYS A 252 8.11 -11.92 11.53
CA LYS A 252 7.39 -13.05 12.08
C LYS A 252 7.40 -13.02 13.61
N ASP A 253 8.57 -12.79 14.21
CA ASP A 253 8.72 -12.69 15.66
C ASP A 253 7.95 -11.50 16.24
N LEU A 254 7.91 -10.36 15.55
CA LEU A 254 7.15 -9.19 15.98
C LEU A 254 5.63 -9.45 15.96
N ILE A 255 5.13 -10.06 14.89
CA ILE A 255 3.69 -10.38 14.77
C ILE A 255 3.28 -11.44 15.80
N GLN A 256 4.14 -12.41 16.10
CA GLN A 256 3.87 -13.44 17.11
C GLN A 256 3.84 -12.92 18.55
N LYS A 257 4.34 -11.70 18.79
CA LYS A 257 4.37 -11.05 20.12
C LYS A 257 3.22 -10.07 20.34
N LEU A 258 2.45 -9.75 19.29
CA LEU A 258 1.20 -8.97 19.41
C LEU A 258 0.14 -9.81 20.13
#